data_AF-A0A6J1NH11-F1
#
_entry.id   AF-A0A6J1NH11-F1
#
_cell.length_a   1.000
_cell.length_b   1.000
_cell.length_c   1.000
_cell.angle_alpha   90.00
_cell.angle_beta   90.00
_cell.angle_gamma   90.00
#
_symmetry.space_group_name_H-M   'P 1'
#
loop_
_entity.id
_entity.type
_entity.pdbx_description
1 polymer ?
#
loop_
_entity_poly.entity_id
_entity_poly.type
_entity_poly.pdbx_seq_one_letter_code
_entity_poly.pdbx_strand_id
1 'polypeptide(L)'
;MVNRFFFLLFRGVLLAMSYVMMCCLDMVRTTPCNIIALFIVVAAMSNVVAVFTSIIKTHIIMYALLATSITVAVCLMLALSSFDFTAWYLYLVVIMCVFAALSLMLLIGSAFFGIRFKLMHTIMLYVGTLIQVVLLIMELQMILGGRSIEMGEDEYVLAAYCLYTSIINLFLHFVKILADLDF
;
A
#
# COMPACT_ATOMS: atom_id res chain seq x y z
N MET A 1 4.78 9.56 -24.09
CA MET A 1 5.88 10.12 -23.27
C MET A 1 5.31 10.50 -21.92
N VAL A 2 5.73 9.84 -20.83
CA VAL A 2 5.32 10.24 -19.48
C VAL A 2 6.13 11.48 -19.08
N ASN A 3 5.47 12.58 -18.75
CA ASN A 3 6.17 13.77 -18.29
C ASN A 3 6.73 13.51 -16.88
N ARG A 4 8.05 13.29 -16.78
CA ARG A 4 8.75 12.96 -15.53
C ARG A 4 8.48 13.97 -14.42
N PHE A 5 8.31 15.24 -14.78
CA PHE A 5 7.99 16.31 -13.83
C PHE A 5 6.64 16.08 -13.13
N PHE A 6 5.58 15.82 -13.89
CA PHE A 6 4.25 15.54 -13.32
C PHE A 6 4.26 14.28 -12.45
N PHE A 7 4.96 13.23 -12.89
CA PHE A 7 5.07 12.01 -12.10
C PHE A 7 5.76 12.24 -10.75
N LEU A 8 6.84 13.02 -10.72
CA LEU A 8 7.53 13.38 -9.47
C LEU A 8 6.66 14.27 -8.58
N LEU A 9 5.92 15.20 -9.17
CA LEU A 9 4.99 16.09 -8.45
C LEU A 9 3.92 15.27 -7.72
N PHE A 10 3.22 14.37 -8.40
CA PHE A 10 2.17 13.55 -7.77
C PHE A 10 2.72 12.64 -6.67
N ARG A 11 3.94 12.09 -6.83
CA ARG A 11 4.61 11.34 -5.76
C ARG A 11 4.95 12.22 -4.55
N GLY A 12 5.38 13.45 -4.78
CA GLY A 12 5.63 14.42 -3.72
C GLY A 12 4.36 14.78 -2.95
N VAL A 13 3.26 15.05 -3.66
CA VAL A 13 1.94 15.31 -3.06
C VAL A 13 1.47 14.10 -2.24
N LEU A 14 1.60 12.90 -2.77
CA LEU A 14 1.21 11.68 -2.07
C LEU A 14 1.98 11.49 -0.76
N LEU A 15 3.31 11.67 -0.78
CA LEU A 15 4.15 11.59 0.42
C LEU A 15 3.76 12.66 1.44
N ALA A 16 3.61 13.92 1.03
CA ALA A 16 3.24 15.01 1.91
C ALA A 16 1.87 14.76 2.58
N MET A 17 0.86 14.39 1.79
CA MET A 17 -0.50 14.15 2.31
C MET A 17 -0.57 12.92 3.22
N SER A 18 0.16 11.84 2.88
CA SER A 18 0.26 10.65 3.74
C SER A 18 0.86 10.97 5.11
N TYR A 19 1.87 11.83 5.13
CA TYR A 19 2.50 12.29 6.37
C TYR A 19 1.53 13.15 7.20
N VAL A 20 0.85 14.09 6.56
CA VAL A 20 -0.14 14.96 7.24
C VAL A 20 -1.27 14.13 7.85
N MET A 21 -1.80 13.13 7.14
CA MET A 21 -2.86 12.27 7.70
C MET A 21 -2.42 11.45 8.91
N MET A 22 -1.18 10.95 8.92
CA MET A 22 -0.63 10.18 10.04
C MET A 22 -0.29 11.05 11.25
N CYS A 23 0.22 12.27 11.03
CA CYS A 23 0.69 13.14 12.11
C CYS A 23 -0.37 14.10 12.65
N CYS A 24 -1.39 14.45 11.85
CA CYS A 24 -2.42 15.43 12.20
C CYS A 24 -3.79 14.75 12.34
N LEU A 25 -3.99 14.04 13.45
CA LEU A 25 -5.26 13.38 13.79
C LEU A 25 -6.46 14.33 13.80
N ASP A 26 -6.26 15.59 14.22
CA ASP A 26 -7.32 16.60 14.20
C ASP A 26 -7.88 16.82 12.79
N MET A 27 -7.00 16.84 11.78
CA MET A 27 -7.42 17.05 10.39
C MET A 27 -8.25 15.88 9.85
N VAL A 28 -7.95 14.66 10.31
CA VAL A 28 -8.68 13.42 9.95
C VAL A 28 -10.05 13.39 10.61
N ARG A 29 -10.18 13.95 11.81
CA ARG A 29 -11.44 13.97 12.57
C ARG A 29 -12.35 15.13 12.20
N THR A 30 -11.81 16.24 11.67
CA THR A 30 -12.60 17.43 11.30
C THR A 30 -13.14 17.37 9.86
N THR A 31 -14.47 17.36 9.73
CA THR A 31 -15.17 17.62 8.46
C THR A 31 -15.18 19.13 8.17
N PRO A 32 -14.91 19.60 6.93
CA PRO A 32 -14.74 18.85 5.68
C PRO A 32 -13.29 18.50 5.29
N CYS A 33 -12.29 18.91 6.08
CA CYS A 33 -10.88 18.77 5.75
C CYS A 33 -10.46 17.31 5.53
N ASN A 34 -11.02 16.39 6.30
CA ASN A 34 -10.77 14.95 6.20
C ASN A 34 -11.09 14.37 4.81
N ILE A 35 -12.27 14.64 4.26
CA ILE A 35 -12.71 14.14 2.94
C ILE A 35 -11.88 14.77 1.82
N ILE A 36 -11.57 16.07 1.92
CA ILE A 36 -10.73 16.76 0.93
C ILE A 36 -9.35 16.11 0.88
N ALA A 37 -8.76 15.83 2.04
CA ALA A 37 -7.46 15.18 2.11
C ALA A 37 -7.49 13.77 1.50
N LEU A 38 -8.53 12.98 1.79
CA LEU A 38 -8.71 11.65 1.19
C LEU A 38 -8.82 11.74 -0.33
N PHE A 39 -9.60 12.68 -0.84
CA PHE A 39 -9.74 12.89 -2.28
C PHE A 39 -8.40 13.24 -2.95
N ILE A 40 -7.60 14.12 -2.35
CA ILE A 40 -6.29 14.50 -2.88
C ILE A 40 -5.37 13.28 -2.96
N VAL A 41 -5.33 12.46 -1.90
CA VAL A 41 -4.52 11.23 -1.88
C VAL A 41 -4.97 10.26 -2.97
N VAL A 42 -6.27 9.99 -3.07
CA VAL A 42 -6.82 9.04 -4.06
C VAL A 42 -6.55 9.54 -5.48
N ALA A 43 -6.70 10.83 -5.74
CA ALA A 43 -6.40 11.43 -7.03
C ALA A 43 -4.90 11.33 -7.36
N ALA A 44 -4.01 11.66 -6.41
CA ALA A 44 -2.57 11.55 -6.60
C ALA A 44 -2.15 10.09 -6.85
N MET A 45 -2.67 9.13 -6.08
CA MET A 45 -2.35 7.71 -6.23
C MET A 45 -2.85 7.17 -7.57
N SER A 46 -4.06 7.53 -7.98
CA SER A 46 -4.63 7.13 -9.27
C SER A 46 -3.78 7.60 -10.45
N ASN A 47 -3.22 8.82 -10.39
CA ASN A 47 -2.29 9.32 -11.41
C ASN A 47 -0.98 8.52 -11.44
N VAL A 48 -0.42 8.16 -10.28
CA VAL A 48 0.79 7.33 -10.19
C VAL A 48 0.52 5.94 -10.78
N VAL A 49 -0.58 5.30 -10.39
CA VAL A 49 -0.98 3.97 -10.88
C VAL A 49 -1.23 4.00 -12.39
N ALA A 50 -1.91 5.03 -12.92
CA ALA A 50 -2.18 5.17 -14.35
C ALA A 50 -0.90 5.23 -15.19
N VAL A 51 0.15 5.89 -14.68
CA VAL A 51 1.46 5.90 -15.34
C VAL A 51 2.06 4.49 -15.40
N PHE A 52 2.02 3.74 -14.30
CA PHE A 52 2.53 2.35 -14.26
C PHE A 52 1.74 1.41 -15.16
N THR A 53 0.42 1.51 -15.20
CA THR A 53 -0.41 0.65 -16.04
C THR A 53 -0.27 1.01 -17.52
N SER A 54 -0.01 2.28 -17.86
CA SER A 54 0.17 2.69 -19.27
C SER A 54 1.40 2.09 -19.96
N ILE A 55 2.39 1.63 -19.19
CA ILE A 55 3.65 1.06 -19.72
C ILE A 55 3.69 -0.46 -19.72
N ILE A 56 2.69 -1.13 -19.15
CA ILE A 56 2.62 -2.59 -18.98
C ILE A 56 1.58 -3.15 -19.95
N LYS A 57 1.81 -4.37 -20.46
CA LYS A 57 0.87 -5.05 -21.36
C LYS A 57 -0.48 -5.25 -20.67
N THR A 58 -1.57 -5.03 -21.39
CA THR A 58 -2.95 -5.14 -20.87
C THR A 58 -3.25 -6.49 -20.22
N HIS A 59 -2.73 -7.59 -20.78
CA HIS A 59 -2.99 -8.93 -20.26
C HIS A 59 -2.41 -9.15 -18.86
N ILE A 60 -1.23 -8.58 -18.57
CA ILE A 60 -0.58 -8.61 -17.24
C ILE A 60 -1.45 -7.86 -16.23
N ILE A 61 -1.97 -6.70 -16.62
CA ILE A 61 -2.82 -5.86 -15.76
C ILE A 61 -4.11 -6.59 -15.40
N MET A 62 -4.74 -7.28 -16.37
CA MET A 62 -5.95 -8.07 -16.10
C MET A 62 -5.67 -9.22 -15.13
N TYR A 63 -4.56 -9.94 -15.30
CA TYR A 63 -4.18 -10.99 -14.34
C TYR A 63 -3.89 -10.43 -12.94
N ALA A 64 -3.21 -9.29 -12.85
CA ALA A 64 -2.95 -8.63 -11.57
C ALA A 64 -4.25 -8.20 -10.88
N LEU A 65 -5.23 -7.66 -11.63
CA LEU A 65 -6.53 -7.30 -11.10
C LEU A 65 -7.29 -8.52 -10.55
N LEU A 66 -7.28 -9.64 -11.27
CA LEU A 66 -7.89 -10.89 -10.80
C LEU A 66 -7.19 -11.43 -9.54
N ALA A 67 -5.86 -11.41 -9.51
CA ALA A 67 -5.10 -11.83 -8.33
C ALA A 67 -5.42 -10.95 -7.12
N THR A 68 -5.52 -9.63 -7.30
CA THR A 68 -5.93 -8.72 -6.21
C THR A 68 -7.34 -8.96 -5.72
N SER A 69 -8.32 -9.15 -6.61
CA SER A 69 -9.70 -9.32 -6.18
C SER A 69 -9.88 -10.61 -5.37
N ILE A 70 -9.25 -11.70 -5.80
CA ILE A 70 -9.27 -12.98 -5.09
C ILE A 70 -8.58 -12.83 -3.73
N THR A 71 -7.39 -12.21 -3.69
CA THR A 71 -6.66 -12.04 -2.42
C THR A 71 -7.38 -11.15 -1.43
N VAL A 72 -8.00 -10.04 -1.89
CA VAL A 72 -8.85 -9.20 -1.03
C VAL A 72 -10.04 -9.98 -0.48
N ALA A 73 -10.71 -10.80 -1.31
CA ALA A 73 -11.81 -11.64 -0.87
C ALA A 73 -11.38 -12.66 0.20
N VAL A 74 -10.22 -13.30 0.02
CA VAL A 74 -9.64 -14.21 1.02
C VAL A 74 -9.28 -13.45 2.30
N CYS A 75 -8.69 -12.25 2.20
CA CYS A 75 -8.38 -11.43 3.37
C CYS A 75 -9.64 -11.04 4.15
N LEU A 76 -10.74 -10.74 3.46
CA LEU A 76 -12.03 -10.46 4.08
C LEU A 76 -12.59 -11.69 4.82
N MET A 77 -12.54 -12.87 4.20
CA MET A 77 -12.95 -14.11 4.87
C MET A 77 -12.12 -14.40 6.13
N LEU A 78 -10.81 -14.16 6.07
CA LEU A 78 -9.91 -14.33 7.21
C LEU A 78 -10.15 -13.27 8.29
N ALA A 79 -10.46 -12.03 7.92
CA ALA A 79 -10.78 -10.97 8.86
C ALA A 79 -12.06 -11.27 9.65
N LEU A 80 -13.04 -11.93 9.02
CA LEU A 80 -14.28 -12.40 9.67
C LEU A 80 -14.08 -13.66 10.54
N SER A 81 -12.93 -14.31 10.44
CA SER A 81 -12.62 -15.49 11.26
C SER A 81 -12.45 -15.13 12.72
N SER A 82 -12.50 -16.14 13.60
CA SER A 82 -12.32 -15.96 15.05
C SER A 82 -10.86 -15.65 15.46
N PHE A 83 -9.90 -15.78 14.54
CA PHE A 83 -8.48 -15.59 14.81
C PHE A 83 -8.11 -14.11 14.96
N ASP A 84 -7.48 -13.74 16.08
CA ASP A 84 -7.07 -12.37 16.38
C ASP A 84 -5.69 -12.05 15.79
N PHE A 85 -5.62 -11.54 14.55
CA PHE A 85 -4.35 -11.07 13.99
C PHE A 85 -3.87 -9.78 14.67
N THR A 86 -4.79 -8.92 15.11
CA THR A 86 -4.49 -7.64 15.78
C THR A 86 -3.62 -7.78 17.03
N ALA A 87 -3.62 -8.95 17.69
CA ALA A 87 -2.78 -9.21 18.85
C ALA A 87 -1.26 -9.07 18.55
N TRP A 88 -0.86 -9.26 17.28
CA TRP A 88 0.53 -9.17 16.85
C TRP A 88 0.85 -7.88 16.09
N TYR A 89 -0.02 -6.87 16.18
CA TYR A 89 0.12 -5.61 15.46
C TYR A 89 1.50 -4.96 15.69
N LEU A 90 1.98 -4.91 16.94
CA LEU A 90 3.26 -4.28 17.26
C LEU A 90 4.45 -5.01 16.59
N TYR A 91 4.39 -6.35 16.46
CA TYR A 91 5.39 -7.11 15.71
C TYR A 91 5.36 -6.78 14.22
N LEU A 92 4.17 -6.64 13.62
CA LEU A 92 4.06 -6.24 12.22
C LEU A 92 4.62 -4.83 11.98
N VAL A 93 4.34 -3.87 12.87
CA VAL A 93 4.90 -2.51 12.76
C VAL A 93 6.43 -2.56 12.76
N VAL A 94 7.04 -3.34 13.64
CA VAL A 94 8.51 -3.50 13.67
C VAL A 94 9.02 -4.14 12.38
N ILE A 95 8.38 -5.22 11.91
CA ILE A 95 8.73 -5.87 10.64
C ILE A 95 8.64 -4.89 9.47
N MET A 96 7.60 -4.07 9.42
CA MET A 96 7.40 -3.05 8.39
C MET A 96 8.46 -1.96 8.43
N CYS A 97 8.81 -1.46 9.62
CA CYS A 97 9.89 -0.48 9.78
C CYS A 97 11.24 -1.04 9.31
N VAL A 98 11.56 -2.29 9.67
CA VAL A 98 12.79 -2.96 9.22
C VAL A 98 12.77 -3.16 7.71
N PHE A 99 11.65 -3.64 7.16
CA PHE A 99 11.50 -3.85 5.71
C PHE A 99 11.63 -2.52 4.94
N ALA A 100 11.01 -1.45 5.42
CA ALA A 100 11.13 -0.11 4.84
C ALA A 100 12.58 0.39 4.86
N ALA A 101 13.28 0.26 6.00
CA ALA A 101 14.69 0.64 6.12
C ALA A 101 15.58 -0.16 5.14
N LEU A 102 15.38 -1.47 5.03
CA LEU A 102 16.09 -2.31 4.06
C LEU A 102 15.81 -1.90 2.62
N SER A 103 14.55 -1.62 2.28
CA SER A 103 14.17 -1.15 0.94
C SER A 103 14.82 0.18 0.59
N LEU A 104 14.93 1.10 1.56
CA LEU A 104 15.58 2.40 1.39
C LEU A 104 17.09 2.24 1.21
N MET A 105 17.74 1.39 2.01
CA MET A 105 19.17 1.09 1.86
C MET A 105 19.49 0.50 0.49
N LEU A 106 18.66 -0.43 -0.02
CA LEU A 106 18.82 -0.99 -1.36
C LEU A 106 18.63 0.07 -2.45
N LEU A 107 17.64 0.95 -2.31
CA LEU A 107 17.41 2.06 -3.24
C LEU A 107 18.63 2.98 -3.30
N ILE A 108 19.13 3.45 -2.15
CA ILE A 108 20.30 4.32 -2.06
C ILE A 108 21.54 3.60 -2.60
N GLY A 109 21.78 2.36 -2.20
CA GLY A 109 22.92 1.56 -2.66
C GLY A 109 22.92 1.37 -4.19
N SER A 110 21.76 1.05 -4.78
CA SER A 110 21.63 0.91 -6.22
C SER A 110 21.89 2.23 -6.98
N ALA A 111 21.54 3.37 -6.38
CA ALA A 111 21.77 4.69 -6.97
C ALA A 111 23.25 5.10 -6.90
N PHE A 112 23.94 4.81 -5.79
CA PHE A 112 25.36 5.16 -5.60
C PHE A 112 26.31 4.25 -6.38
N PHE A 113 26.08 2.93 -6.34
CA PHE A 113 26.99 1.96 -6.97
C PHE A 113 26.64 1.67 -8.43
N GLY A 114 25.46 2.08 -8.91
CA GLY A 114 24.98 1.81 -10.28
C GLY A 114 24.66 0.34 -10.57
N ILE A 115 24.72 -0.54 -9.56
CA ILE A 115 24.48 -1.97 -9.70
C ILE A 115 22.99 -2.26 -9.42
N ARG A 116 22.32 -2.90 -10.38
CA ARG A 116 20.92 -3.34 -10.24
C ARG A 116 20.86 -4.79 -9.77
N PHE A 117 20.62 -5.00 -8.49
CA PHE A 117 20.40 -6.34 -7.92
C PHE A 117 18.98 -6.84 -8.23
N LYS A 118 18.78 -7.39 -9.44
CA LYS A 118 17.46 -7.87 -9.89
C LYS A 118 16.87 -8.91 -8.94
N LEU A 119 17.66 -9.91 -8.54
CA LEU A 119 17.23 -10.97 -7.62
C LEU A 119 16.78 -10.43 -6.26
N MET A 120 17.54 -9.50 -5.67
CA MET A 120 17.20 -8.90 -4.38
C MET A 120 15.89 -8.11 -4.46
N HIS A 121 15.70 -7.37 -5.54
CA HIS A 121 14.46 -6.62 -5.76
C HIS A 121 13.24 -7.55 -5.90
N THR A 122 13.39 -8.67 -6.60
CA THR A 122 12.32 -9.66 -6.76
C THR A 122 11.99 -10.34 -5.42
N ILE A 123 12.99 -10.73 -4.63
CA ILE A 123 12.77 -11.31 -3.29
C ILE A 123 12.05 -10.32 -2.37
N MET A 124 12.50 -9.07 -2.34
CA MET A 124 11.85 -7.99 -1.57
C MET A 124 10.40 -7.80 -2.00
N LEU A 125 10.10 -7.92 -3.28
CA LEU A 125 8.75 -7.79 -3.80
C LEU A 125 7.83 -8.91 -3.29
N TYR A 126 8.29 -10.16 -3.28
CA TYR A 126 7.52 -11.28 -2.71
C TYR A 126 7.29 -11.12 -1.21
N VAL A 127 8.34 -10.77 -0.46
CA VAL A 127 8.24 -10.55 0.99
C VAL A 127 7.30 -9.37 1.30
N GLY A 128 7.44 -8.26 0.59
CA GLY A 128 6.56 -7.09 0.72
C GLY A 128 5.11 -7.42 0.39
N THR A 129 4.86 -8.29 -0.59
CA THR A 129 3.50 -8.76 -0.92
C THR A 129 2.90 -9.56 0.23
N LEU A 130 3.65 -10.49 0.82
CA LEU A 130 3.18 -11.28 1.96
C LEU A 130 2.86 -10.38 3.16
N ILE A 131 3.73 -9.42 3.47
CA ILE A 131 3.48 -8.49 4.57
C ILE A 131 2.23 -7.64 4.29
N GLN A 132 2.06 -7.16 3.05
CA GLN A 132 0.89 -6.38 2.64
C GLN A 132 -0.42 -7.16 2.77
N VAL A 133 -0.41 -8.47 2.51
CA VAL A 133 -1.57 -9.35 2.73
C VAL A 133 -1.94 -9.43 4.22
N VAL A 134 -0.96 -9.64 5.10
CA VAL A 134 -1.23 -9.70 6.55
C VAL A 134 -1.70 -8.35 7.08
N LEU A 135 -1.11 -7.24 6.58
CA LEU A 135 -1.57 -5.89 6.91
C LEU A 135 -3.03 -5.66 6.50
N LEU A 136 -3.42 -6.07 5.29
CA LEU A 136 -4.80 -5.92 4.83
C LEU A 136 -5.78 -6.69 5.74
N ILE A 137 -5.42 -7.89 6.20
CA ILE A 137 -6.23 -8.65 7.16
C ILE A 137 -6.36 -7.88 8.49
N MET A 138 -5.26 -7.35 9.02
CA MET A 138 -5.30 -6.57 10.26
C MET A 138 -6.10 -5.28 10.12
N GLU A 139 -5.96 -4.54 9.03
CA GLU A 139 -6.75 -3.35 8.74
C GLU A 139 -8.25 -3.67 8.68
N LEU A 140 -8.63 -4.75 8.00
CA LEU A 140 -10.02 -5.20 7.96
C LEU A 140 -10.53 -5.57 9.36
N GLN A 141 -9.72 -6.23 10.20
CA GLN A 141 -10.11 -6.56 11.58
C GLN A 141 -10.26 -5.32 12.46
N MET A 142 -9.36 -4.34 12.33
CA MET A 142 -9.45 -3.07 13.06
C MET A 142 -10.69 -2.25 12.66
N ILE A 143 -11.13 -2.38 11.40
CA ILE A 143 -12.34 -1.73 10.86
C ILE A 143 -13.63 -2.44 11.28
N LEU A 144 -13.64 -3.78 11.23
CA LEU A 144 -14.81 -4.58 11.60
C LEU A 144 -15.07 -4.56 13.12
N GLY A 145 -14.04 -4.29 13.92
CA GLY A 145 -14.13 -4.27 15.38
C GLY A 145 -14.33 -5.66 15.99
N GLY A 146 -14.54 -5.70 17.30
CA GLY A 146 -14.66 -6.91 18.12
C GLY A 146 -13.33 -7.59 18.46
N ARG A 147 -12.20 -6.88 18.44
CA ARG A 147 -10.84 -7.43 18.51
C ARG A 147 -9.93 -6.62 19.44
N SER A 148 -8.67 -7.03 19.58
CA SER A 148 -7.73 -6.41 20.54
C SER A 148 -7.40 -4.94 20.22
N ILE A 149 -7.46 -4.55 18.95
CA ILE A 149 -7.20 -3.18 18.47
C ILE A 149 -8.33 -2.83 17.51
N GLU A 150 -8.98 -1.68 17.75
CA GLU A 150 -10.12 -1.21 16.98
C GLU A 150 -9.91 0.27 16.65
N MET A 151 -10.37 0.70 15.47
CA MET A 151 -10.35 2.11 15.11
C MET A 151 -11.55 2.83 15.71
N GLY A 152 -11.35 4.09 16.13
CA GLY A 152 -12.45 4.93 16.60
C GLY A 152 -13.40 5.28 15.47
N GLU A 153 -14.69 5.43 15.78
CA GLU A 153 -15.72 5.84 14.81
C GLU A 153 -15.38 7.19 14.15
N ASP A 154 -14.70 8.07 14.87
CA ASP A 154 -14.25 9.39 14.38
C ASP A 154 -13.10 9.31 13.37
N GLU A 155 -12.49 8.14 13.17
CA GLU A 155 -11.29 7.92 12.36
C GLU A 155 -11.56 7.18 11.05
N TYR A 156 -12.83 7.11 10.62
CA TYR A 156 -13.24 6.41 9.40
C TYR A 156 -12.47 6.84 8.13
N VAL A 157 -12.01 8.10 8.05
CA VAL A 157 -11.20 8.57 6.92
C VAL A 157 -9.81 7.93 6.92
N LEU A 158 -9.18 7.78 8.09
CA LEU A 158 -7.90 7.09 8.23
C LEU A 158 -8.06 5.60 7.89
N ALA A 159 -9.14 4.98 8.36
CA ALA A 159 -9.50 3.61 8.04
C ALA A 159 -9.62 3.39 6.52
N ALA A 160 -10.38 4.25 5.85
CA ALA A 160 -10.55 4.21 4.40
C ALA A 160 -9.22 4.45 3.65
N TYR A 161 -8.40 5.37 4.13
CA TYR A 161 -7.07 5.65 3.58
C TYR A 161 -6.14 4.43 3.69
N CYS A 162 -6.02 3.81 4.86
CA CYS A 162 -5.19 2.63 5.07
C CYS A 162 -5.63 1.48 4.16
N LEU A 163 -6.92 1.15 4.19
CA LEU A 163 -7.49 0.07 3.36
C LEU A 163 -7.30 0.33 1.85
N TYR A 164 -7.53 1.57 1.39
CA TYR A 164 -7.29 1.95 -0.01
C TYR A 164 -5.83 1.78 -0.40
N THR A 165 -4.90 2.36 0.37
CA THR A 165 -3.47 2.28 0.05
C THR A 165 -2.95 0.85 0.09
N SER A 166 -3.42 0.03 1.02
CA SER A 166 -3.07 -1.38 1.11
C SER A 166 -3.52 -2.20 -0.10
N ILE A 167 -4.75 -2.01 -0.58
CA ILE A 167 -5.27 -2.67 -1.78
C ILE A 167 -4.49 -2.23 -3.03
N ILE A 168 -4.22 -0.94 -3.19
CA ILE A 168 -3.49 -0.42 -4.35
C ILE A 168 -2.02 -0.88 -4.33
N ASN A 169 -1.37 -0.93 -3.16
CA ASN A 169 -0.01 -1.44 -3.05
C ASN A 169 0.05 -2.93 -3.38
N LEU A 170 -0.93 -3.72 -2.92
CA LEU A 170 -1.06 -5.13 -3.27
C LEU A 170 -1.23 -5.31 -4.80
N PHE A 171 -2.03 -4.46 -5.44
CA PHE A 171 -2.17 -4.41 -6.90
C PHE A 171 -0.83 -4.14 -7.60
N LEU A 172 -0.13 -3.08 -7.19
CA LEU A 172 1.15 -2.72 -7.79
C LEU A 172 2.21 -3.81 -7.59
N HIS A 173 2.21 -4.49 -6.45
CA HIS A 173 3.06 -5.65 -6.21
C HIS A 173 2.77 -6.78 -7.21
N PHE A 174 1.50 -7.18 -7.38
CA PHE A 174 1.14 -8.21 -8.36
C PHE A 174 1.48 -7.82 -9.79
N VAL A 175 1.19 -6.57 -10.18
CA VAL A 175 1.58 -6.03 -11.49
C VAL A 175 3.08 -6.18 -11.69
N LYS A 176 3.88 -5.82 -10.69
CA LYS A 176 5.35 -5.87 -10.78
C LYS A 176 5.89 -7.30 -10.80
N ILE A 177 5.32 -8.21 -10.01
CA ILE A 177 5.67 -9.63 -10.00
C ILE A 177 5.39 -10.22 -11.39
N LEU A 178 4.17 -10.07 -11.90
CA LEU A 178 3.79 -10.64 -13.19
C LEU A 178 4.60 -10.03 -14.35
N ALA A 179 4.90 -8.73 -14.30
CA ALA A 179 5.76 -8.09 -15.29
C ALA A 179 7.22 -8.57 -15.25
N ASP A 180 7.72 -9.03 -14.09
CA ASP A 180 9.07 -9.61 -13.99
C ASP A 180 9.11 -11.09 -14.42
N LEU A 181 7.97 -11.81 -14.38
CA LEU A 181 7.83 -13.22 -14.83
C LEU A 181 7.57 -13.37 -16.33
N ASP A 182 6.92 -12.39 -16.98
CA ASP A 182 6.62 -12.39 -18.41
C ASP A 182 7.91 -12.06 -19.20
N PHE A 183 8.78 -13.07 -19.35
CA PHE A 183 10.00 -13.03 -20.18
C PHE A 183 9.68 -12.77 -21.66
#